data_AF-A0A2N2SWY6-F1
#
_entry.id   AF-A0A2N2SWY6-F1
#
_cell.length_a   1.000
_cell.length_b   1.000
_cell.length_c   1.000
_cell.angle_alpha   90.00
_cell.angle_beta   90.00
_cell.angle_gamma   90.00
#
_symmetry.space_group_name_H-M   'P 1'
#
loop_
_entity.id
_entity.type
_entity.pdbx_description
1 polymer ?
#
loop_
_entity_poly.entity_id
_entity_poly.type
_entity_poly.pdbx_seq_one_letter_code
_entity_poly.pdbx_strand_id
1 'polypeptide(L)'
;MLEHGGNLSLAAAQYGIPLADWLDLSTGINPNNYPITEIPASIWQRLPSDDDGLIEVAQAYYGCQSVLPTAGSQAALQVLPKLRSPCKVAMLNPMYQEHAYAWKRHG
;
A
#
# COMPACT_ATOMS: atom_id res chain seq x y z
N MET A 1 17.49 -0.35 3.11
CA MET A 1 16.07 -0.48 2.73
C MET A 1 15.32 -0.69 4.04
N LEU A 2 14.17 -0.05 4.25
CA LEU A 2 13.37 -0.38 5.43
C LEU A 2 12.87 -1.82 5.29
N GLU A 3 12.92 -2.58 6.37
CA GLU A 3 12.45 -3.95 6.36
C GLU A 3 10.93 -3.98 6.48
N HIS A 4 10.31 -4.83 5.67
CA HIS A 4 8.87 -5.09 5.68
C HIS A 4 8.66 -6.60 5.80
N GLY A 5 7.55 -6.99 6.43
CA GLY A 5 7.13 -8.39 6.42
C GLY A 5 6.72 -8.88 5.02
N GLY A 6 6.44 -10.17 4.90
CA GLY A 6 5.95 -10.80 3.68
C GLY A 6 7.02 -11.48 2.83
N ASN A 7 8.29 -11.39 3.20
CA ASN A 7 9.38 -12.04 2.47
C ASN A 7 9.65 -13.46 3.00
N LEU A 8 8.67 -14.35 2.83
CA LEU A 8 8.82 -15.75 3.23
C LEU A 8 9.98 -16.46 2.53
N SER A 9 10.31 -16.10 1.29
CA SER A 9 11.44 -16.68 0.57
C SER A 9 12.77 -16.42 1.29
N LEU A 10 12.96 -15.21 1.83
CA LEU A 10 14.14 -14.88 2.64
C LEU A 10 14.16 -15.70 3.94
N ALA A 11 13.03 -15.81 4.62
CA ALA A 11 12.91 -16.60 5.85
C ALA A 11 13.19 -18.10 5.58
N ALA A 12 12.60 -18.67 4.54
CA ALA A 12 12.80 -20.06 4.13
C ALA A 12 14.29 -20.35 3.86
N ALA A 13 14.98 -19.46 3.15
CA ALA A 13 16.42 -19.58 2.91
C ALA A 13 17.24 -19.46 4.20
N GLN A 14 16.88 -18.52 5.08
CA GLN A 14 17.61 -18.26 6.33
C GLN A 14 17.51 -19.42 7.33
N TYR A 15 16.33 -20.04 7.44
CA TYR A 15 16.07 -21.08 8.44
C TYR A 15 16.13 -22.51 7.88
N GLY A 16 16.28 -22.67 6.56
CA GLY A 16 16.32 -23.99 5.91
C GLY A 16 15.01 -24.77 5.98
N ILE A 17 13.88 -24.07 6.14
CA ILE A 17 12.54 -24.66 6.20
C ILE A 17 11.86 -24.47 4.83
N PRO A 18 11.30 -25.52 4.22
CA PRO A 18 10.58 -25.41 2.95
C PRO A 18 9.48 -24.34 2.99
N LEU A 19 9.32 -23.58 1.89
CA LEU A 19 8.35 -22.48 1.81
C LEU A 19 6.91 -22.90 2.18
N ALA A 20 6.51 -24.12 1.80
CA ALA A 20 5.17 -24.66 2.05
C ALA A 20 4.88 -24.93 3.53
N ASP A 21 5.91 -25.02 4.38
CA ASP A 21 5.78 -25.31 5.80
C ASP A 21 5.68 -24.02 6.64
N TRP A 22 5.64 -22.86 5.99
CA TRP A 22 5.52 -21.56 6.65
C TRP A 22 4.07 -21.11 6.79
N LEU A 23 3.76 -20.55 7.97
CA LEU A 23 2.62 -19.67 8.18
C LEU A 23 3.14 -18.23 8.27
N ASP A 24 2.78 -17.38 7.30
CA ASP A 24 3.19 -15.98 7.32
C ASP A 24 2.31 -15.15 8.26
N LEU A 25 2.88 -14.74 9.39
CA LEU A 25 2.27 -13.81 10.36
C LEU A 25 2.95 -12.43 10.34
N SER A 26 3.84 -12.18 9.38
CA SER A 26 4.61 -10.94 9.28
C SER A 26 3.87 -9.83 8.52
N THR A 27 2.71 -10.13 7.93
CA THR A 27 1.87 -9.17 7.20
C THR A 27 0.48 -9.05 7.83
N GLY A 28 -0.20 -7.94 7.56
CA GLY A 28 -1.60 -7.70 7.95
C GLY A 28 -2.62 -8.10 6.87
N ILE A 29 -2.28 -9.02 5.97
CA ILE A 29 -3.15 -9.43 4.86
C ILE A 29 -4.26 -10.34 5.38
N ASN A 30 -5.50 -10.09 4.98
CA ASN A 30 -6.63 -10.97 5.29
C ASN A 30 -6.45 -12.31 4.55
N PRO A 31 -6.44 -13.47 5.24
CA PRO A 31 -6.32 -14.78 4.58
C PRO A 31 -7.57 -15.13 3.76
N ASN A 32 -8.72 -14.52 4.06
CA ASN A 32 -9.93 -14.67 3.26
C ASN A 32 -9.88 -13.64 2.13
N ASN A 33 -9.88 -14.13 0.89
CA ASN A 33 -9.87 -13.25 -0.28
C ASN A 33 -11.15 -12.39 -0.34
N TYR A 34 -11.00 -11.20 -0.90
CA TYR A 34 -12.16 -10.41 -1.31
C TYR A 34 -12.84 -11.14 -2.49
N PRO A 35 -14.18 -11.21 -2.56
CA PRO A 35 -14.88 -11.93 -3.62
C PRO A 35 -14.77 -11.16 -4.95
N ILE A 36 -13.68 -11.41 -5.68
CA ILE A 36 -13.40 -10.82 -6.98
C ILE A 36 -14.15 -11.65 -8.03
N THR A 37 -14.97 -10.99 -8.84
CA THR A 37 -15.62 -11.60 -10.01
C THR A 37 -14.63 -11.77 -11.15
N GLU A 38 -14.99 -12.51 -12.19
CA GLU A 38 -14.15 -12.60 -13.39
C GLU A 38 -13.85 -11.20 -13.97
N ILE A 39 -12.55 -10.89 -14.11
CA ILE A 39 -12.09 -9.60 -14.65
C ILE A 39 -11.88 -9.77 -16.15
N PRO A 40 -12.58 -9.01 -17.02
CA PRO A 40 -12.44 -9.11 -18.46
C PRO A 40 -11.00 -8.89 -18.94
N ALA A 41 -10.54 -9.70 -19.90
CA ALA A 41 -9.18 -9.63 -20.43
C ALA A 41 -8.79 -8.23 -20.95
N SER A 42 -9.76 -7.49 -21.51
CA SER A 42 -9.57 -6.14 -22.05
C SER A 42 -9.08 -5.13 -21.02
N ILE A 43 -9.38 -5.33 -19.73
CA ILE A 43 -8.92 -4.43 -18.66
C ILE A 43 -7.39 -4.47 -18.53
N TRP A 44 -6.76 -5.62 -18.79
CA TRP A 44 -5.30 -5.79 -18.73
C TRP A 44 -4.55 -5.27 -19.97
N GLN A 45 -5.28 -5.00 -21.06
CA GLN A 45 -4.70 -4.66 -22.36
C GLN A 45 -4.78 -3.15 -22.67
N ARG A 46 -5.31 -2.35 -21.75
CA ARG A 46 -5.47 -0.91 -21.91
C ARG A 46 -4.90 -0.17 -20.70
N LEU A 47 -4.53 1.08 -20.92
CA LEU A 47 -4.21 1.98 -19.81
C LEU A 47 -5.51 2.32 -19.03
N PRO A 48 -5.40 2.62 -17.71
CA PRO A 48 -6.52 3.16 -16.95
C PRO A 48 -7.06 4.44 -17.58
N SER A 49 -8.38 4.64 -17.48
CA SER A 49 -9.06 5.86 -17.92
C SER A 49 -9.56 6.63 -16.70
N ASP A 50 -9.55 7.96 -16.76
CA ASP A 50 -9.99 8.80 -15.64
C ASP A 50 -11.52 8.78 -15.44
N ASP A 51 -12.28 8.27 -16.41
CA ASP A 51 -13.75 8.22 -16.44
C ASP A 51 -14.33 6.81 -16.21
N ASP A 52 -13.58 5.94 -15.53
CA ASP A 52 -13.97 4.54 -15.31
C ASP A 52 -14.99 4.33 -14.17
N GLY A 53 -15.42 5.40 -13.51
CA GLY A 53 -16.40 5.37 -12.42
C GLY A 53 -15.83 5.08 -11.03
N LEU A 54 -14.51 4.86 -10.90
CA LEU A 54 -13.88 4.50 -9.62
C LEU A 54 -14.09 5.58 -8.55
N ILE A 55 -13.94 6.85 -8.92
CA ILE A 55 -14.01 7.98 -7.98
C ILE A 55 -15.43 8.11 -7.43
N GLU A 56 -16.44 8.02 -8.28
CA GLU A 56 -17.86 8.15 -7.91
C GLU A 56 -18.29 7.01 -6.97
N VAL A 57 -17.89 5.77 -7.28
CA VAL A 57 -18.17 4.62 -6.43
C VAL A 57 -17.46 4.76 -5.08
N ALA A 58 -16.20 5.21 -5.07
CA ALA A 58 -15.45 5.42 -3.84
C ALA A 58 -16.07 6.55 -2.99
N GLN A 59 -16.44 7.69 -3.58
CA GLN A 59 -17.12 8.78 -2.89
C GLN A 59 -18.43 8.31 -2.24
N ALA A 60 -19.24 7.54 -2.96
CA ALA A 60 -20.48 6.98 -2.45
C ALA A 60 -20.25 6.00 -1.29
N TYR A 61 -19.28 5.09 -1.43
CA TYR A 61 -18.94 4.10 -0.41
C TYR A 61 -18.39 4.74 0.87
N TYR A 62 -17.46 5.69 0.74
CA TYR A 62 -16.82 6.36 1.88
C TYR A 62 -17.63 7.55 2.41
N GLY A 63 -18.68 7.98 1.72
CA GLY A 63 -19.49 9.14 2.11
C GLY A 63 -18.72 10.46 2.09
N CYS A 64 -17.77 10.62 1.16
CA CYS A 64 -16.90 11.81 1.08
C CYS A 64 -17.00 12.50 -0.28
N GLN A 65 -16.71 13.81 -0.29
CA GLN A 65 -16.75 14.62 -1.52
C GLN A 65 -15.45 14.54 -2.33
N SER A 66 -14.33 14.16 -1.72
CA SER A 66 -13.02 14.17 -2.36
C SER A 66 -12.30 12.84 -2.14
N VAL A 67 -11.92 12.20 -3.24
CA VAL A 67 -11.15 10.96 -3.27
C VAL A 67 -10.01 11.12 -4.27
N LEU A 68 -8.84 10.57 -3.94
CA LEU A 68 -7.71 10.45 -4.86
C LEU A 68 -7.22 9.00 -4.85
N PRO A 69 -7.48 8.21 -5.91
CA PRO A 69 -6.90 6.89 -6.07
C PRO A 69 -5.38 6.98 -6.16
N THR A 70 -4.68 6.08 -5.47
CA THR A 70 -3.22 5.99 -5.53
C THR A 70 -2.79 4.55 -5.73
N ALA A 71 -1.58 4.34 -6.26
CA ALA A 71 -0.94 3.03 -6.38
C ALA A 71 -0.49 2.50 -4.99
N GLY A 72 -1.47 2.22 -4.12
CA GLY A 72 -1.26 1.93 -2.70
C GLY A 72 -1.03 3.18 -1.84
N SER A 73 -1.16 3.01 -0.52
CA SER A 73 -0.96 4.10 0.46
C SER A 73 0.48 4.61 0.50
N GLN A 74 1.45 3.75 0.19
CA GLN A 74 2.87 4.10 0.15
C GLN A 74 3.17 5.22 -0.86
N ALA A 75 2.54 5.20 -2.04
CA ALA A 75 2.70 6.25 -3.04
C ALA A 75 2.20 7.61 -2.52
N ALA A 76 1.05 7.63 -1.84
CA ALA A 76 0.52 8.84 -1.22
C ALA A 76 1.47 9.36 -0.14
N LEU A 77 1.88 8.49 0.78
CA LEU A 77 2.77 8.80 1.90
C LEU A 77 4.08 9.45 1.43
N GLN A 78 4.72 8.89 0.40
CA GLN A 78 5.98 9.40 -0.13
C GLN A 78 5.85 10.77 -0.82
N VAL A 79 4.65 11.12 -1.30
CA VAL A 79 4.37 12.42 -1.91
C VAL A 79 4.05 13.48 -0.87
N LEU A 80 3.46 13.12 0.28
CA LEU A 80 3.02 14.08 1.31
C LEU A 80 4.06 15.16 1.68
N PRO A 81 5.36 14.86 1.91
CA PRO A 81 6.34 15.88 2.25
C PRO A 81 6.50 16.97 1.18
N LYS A 82 6.29 16.63 -0.10
CA LYS A 82 6.42 17.54 -1.25
C LYS A 82 5.26 18.53 -1.37
N LEU A 83 4.16 18.28 -0.67
CA LEU A 83 2.96 19.11 -0.71
C LEU A 83 2.97 20.22 0.37
N ARG A 84 4.09 20.37 1.09
CA ARG A 84 4.24 21.35 2.17
C ARG A 84 5.55 22.09 2.02
N SER A 85 5.54 23.38 2.35
CA SER A 85 6.78 24.11 2.64
C SER A 85 7.47 23.50 3.86
N PRO A 86 8.79 23.72 4.04
CA PRO A 86 9.54 23.21 5.19
C PRO A 86 8.81 23.48 6.51
N CYS A 87 8.58 22.44 7.30
CA CYS A 87 7.78 22.52 8.52
C CYS A 87 8.24 21.48 9.56
N LYS A 88 7.76 21.63 10.79
CA LYS A 88 7.96 20.64 11.86
C LYS A 88 6.81 19.64 11.84
N VAL A 89 7.13 18.35 11.81
CA VAL A 89 6.16 17.26 11.81
C VAL A 89 6.32 16.42 13.08
N ALA A 90 5.22 16.21 13.80
CA ALA A 90 5.19 15.30 14.93
C ALA A 90 4.93 13.87 14.45
N MET A 91 5.64 12.91 15.03
CA MET A 91 5.52 11.49 14.70
C MET A 91 5.45 10.66 15.97
N LEU A 92 4.51 9.70 16.00
CA LEU A 92 4.38 8.76 17.11
C LEU A 92 5.42 7.65 16.98
N ASN A 93 5.79 7.04 18.11
CA ASN A 93 6.70 5.90 18.13
C ASN A 93 6.18 4.84 19.14
N PRO A 94 5.89 3.59 18.72
CA PRO A 94 6.12 3.02 17.38
C PRO A 94 5.12 3.49 16.31
N MET A 95 5.58 3.56 15.06
CA MET A 95 4.75 3.80 13.87
C MET A 95 5.34 3.13 12.63
N TYR A 96 4.58 3.12 11.54
CA TYR A 96 5.09 2.64 10.24
C TYR A 96 6.29 3.50 9.77
N GLN A 97 7.44 2.86 9.61
CA GLN A 97 8.75 3.53 9.50
C GLN A 97 8.89 4.40 8.25
N GLU A 98 8.14 4.08 7.19
CA GLU A 98 8.17 4.82 5.92
C GLU A 98 7.78 6.28 6.08
N HIS A 99 6.92 6.63 7.04
CA HIS A 99 6.60 8.03 7.33
C HIS A 99 7.85 8.82 7.71
N ALA A 100 8.56 8.39 8.76
CA ALA A 100 9.77 9.05 9.23
C ALA A 100 10.84 9.12 8.14
N TYR A 101 10.97 8.05 7.35
CA TYR A 101 11.90 7.99 6.23
C TYR A 101 11.56 9.02 5.13
N ALA A 102 10.30 9.06 4.68
CA ALA A 102 9.87 9.95 3.61
C ALA A 102 10.04 11.43 3.97
N TRP A 103 9.67 11.82 5.19
CA TRP A 103 9.83 13.20 5.66
C TRP A 103 11.30 13.58 5.80
N LYS A 104 12.14 12.77 6.46
CA LYS A 104 13.59 13.04 6.61
C LYS A 104 14.31 13.16 5.27
N ARG A 105 13.88 12.41 4.25
CA ARG A 105 14.45 12.47 2.90
C ARG A 105 14.14 13.80 2.21
N HIS A 106 13.07 14.49 2.60
CA HIS A 106 12.64 15.74 1.97
C HIS A 106 13.13 17.01 2.69
N GLY A 107 13.80 16.89 3.85
CA GLY A 107 14.34 18.00 4.64
C GLY A 107 13.57 18.19 5.95
#